data_AF-A0A2V7QPI4-F1
#
_entry.id   AF-A0A2V7QPI4-F1
#
_cell.length_a   1.000
_cell.length_b   1.000
_cell.length_c   1.000
_cell.angle_alpha   90.00
_cell.angle_beta   90.00
_cell.angle_gamma   90.00
#
_symmetry.space_group_name_H-M   'P 1'
#
loop_
_entity.id
_entity.type
_entity.pdbx_description
1 polymer ?
#
loop_
_entity_poly.entity_id
_entity_poly.type
_entity_poly.pdbx_seq_one_letter_code
_entity_poly.pdbx_strand_id
1 'polypeptide(L)'
;VEVLDLRTLLPMDDEAIVATVKKTNRVLIVHEDTRTGGVAGEITARINENAFEWLDAPILRVTAADVPLPYSPPLEDYVLPQTSDIVVGLRKLAAY
;
A
#
# COMPACT_ATOMS: atom_id res chain seq x y z
N VAL A 1 -13.28 -6.36 2.18
CA VAL A 1 -11.96 -5.91 1.70
C VAL A 1 -11.92 -6.18 0.21
N GLU A 2 -11.66 -5.16 -0.60
CA GLU A 2 -11.44 -5.31 -2.04
C GLU A 2 -9.94 -5.30 -2.29
N VAL A 3 -9.45 -6.21 -3.14
CA VAL A 3 -8.03 -6.34 -3.46
C VAL A 3 -7.85 -5.98 -4.93
N LEU A 4 -7.08 -4.93 -5.19
CA LEU A 4 -6.70 -4.51 -6.53
C LEU A 4 -5.22 -4.88 -6.74
N ASP A 5 -4.97 -5.75 -7.72
CA ASP A 5 -3.62 -6.01 -8.23
C ASP A 5 -3.33 -5.04 -9.38
N LEU A 6 -2.30 -4.21 -9.23
CA LEU A 6 -1.97 -3.18 -10.20
C LEU A 6 -1.49 -3.75 -11.53
N ARG A 7 -0.81 -4.91 -11.53
CA ARG A 7 -0.17 -5.59 -12.69
C ARG A 7 0.87 -4.77 -13.48
N THR A 8 0.68 -3.47 -13.66
CA THR A 8 1.55 -2.57 -14.42
C THR A 8 1.74 -1.29 -13.62
N LEU A 9 3.01 -0.91 -13.43
CA LEU A 9 3.37 0.32 -12.71
C LEU A 9 3.56 1.50 -13.66
N LEU A 10 3.91 1.23 -14.93
CA LEU A 10 4.13 2.26 -15.93
C LEU A 10 3.72 1.73 -17.33
N PRO A 11 2.61 2.25 -17.90
CA PRO A 11 1.65 3.17 -17.30
C PRO A 11 0.81 2.49 -16.19
N MET A 12 0.50 3.23 -15.12
CA MET A 12 -0.34 2.76 -14.01
C MET A 12 -1.83 2.95 -14.35
N ASP A 13 -2.67 2.00 -13.95
CA ASP A 13 -4.13 2.07 -14.14
C ASP A 13 -4.80 2.95 -13.07
N ASP A 14 -4.66 4.26 -13.23
CA ASP A 14 -5.22 5.26 -12.30
C ASP A 14 -6.76 5.21 -12.27
N GLU A 15 -7.41 4.80 -13.37
CA GLU A 15 -8.87 4.66 -13.44
C GLU A 15 -9.36 3.55 -12.50
N ALA A 16 -8.72 2.38 -12.52
CA ALA A 16 -9.06 1.28 -11.63
C ALA A 16 -8.80 1.62 -10.15
N ILE A 17 -7.69 2.31 -9.87
CA ILE A 17 -7.37 2.78 -8.52
C ILE A 17 -8.46 3.73 -8.04
N VAL A 18 -8.77 4.79 -8.79
CA VAL A 18 -9.78 5.79 -8.40
C VAL A 18 -11.16 5.16 -8.22
N ALA A 19 -11.58 4.27 -9.11
CA ALA A 19 -12.85 3.56 -8.98
C ALA A 19 -12.94 2.76 -7.68
N THR A 20 -11.85 2.07 -7.32
CA THR A 20 -11.76 1.29 -6.06
C THR A 20 -11.78 2.20 -4.84
N VAL A 21 -11.05 3.33 -4.86
CA VAL A 21 -11.04 4.31 -3.77
C VAL A 21 -12.43 4.88 -3.53
N LYS A 22 -13.13 5.31 -4.58
CA LYS A 22 -14.50 5.87 -4.47
C LYS A 22 -15.53 4.88 -3.93
N LYS A 23 -15.28 3.58 -4.07
CA LYS A 23 -16.15 2.51 -3.56
C LYS A 23 -15.88 2.18 -2.09
N THR A 24 -14.63 2.31 -1.65
CA THR A 24 -14.16 1.76 -0.36
C THR A 24 -13.75 2.83 0.65
N ASN A 25 -13.45 4.04 0.20
CA ASN A 25 -13.05 5.24 0.94
C ASN A 25 -11.81 5.10 1.82
N ARG A 26 -11.19 3.92 1.89
CA ARG A 26 -10.06 3.61 2.77
C ARG A 26 -9.07 2.74 2.04
N VAL A 27 -7.81 3.13 2.05
CA VAL A 27 -6.77 2.49 1.24
C VAL A 27 -5.61 2.01 2.11
N LEU A 28 -5.25 0.74 1.92
CA LEU A 28 -4.02 0.16 2.39
C LEU A 28 -3.20 -0.28 1.16
N ILE A 29 -2.03 0.31 0.97
CA ILE A 29 -1.11 -0.09 -0.09
C ILE A 29 -0.15 -1.14 0.47
N VAL A 30 0.03 -2.24 -0.25
CA VAL A 30 0.98 -3.31 0.08
C VAL A 30 2.03 -3.36 -1.01
N HIS A 31 3.31 -3.30 -0.63
CA HIS A 31 4.42 -3.20 -1.56
C HIS A 31 5.66 -3.87 -0.97
N GLU A 32 6.36 -4.71 -1.72
CA GLU A 32 7.48 -5.48 -1.19
C GLU A 32 8.77 -4.65 -1.00
N ASP A 33 8.96 -3.59 -1.79
CA ASP A 33 10.15 -2.74 -1.64
C ASP A 33 10.07 -1.86 -0.37
N THR A 34 11.19 -1.23 -0.08
CA THR A 34 11.40 -0.22 0.94
C THR A 34 10.32 0.86 0.94
N ARG A 35 10.04 1.38 2.13
CA ARG A 35 9.03 2.41 2.35
C ARG A 35 9.41 3.72 1.66
N THR A 36 10.68 4.09 1.78
CA THR A 36 11.23 5.36 1.33
C THR A 36 11.81 5.19 -0.07
N GLY A 37 11.28 5.94 -1.04
CA GLY A 37 11.70 5.83 -2.45
C GLY A 37 10.98 4.72 -3.23
N GLY A 38 10.24 3.84 -2.56
CA GLY A 38 9.41 2.81 -3.20
C GLY A 38 8.12 3.35 -3.85
N VAL A 39 7.49 2.51 -4.66
CA VAL A 39 6.35 2.86 -5.53
C VAL A 39 5.09 3.19 -4.74
N ALA A 40 4.98 2.68 -3.51
CA ALA A 40 3.86 3.00 -2.63
C ALA A 40 3.74 4.52 -2.34
N GLY A 41 4.85 5.28 -2.42
CA GLY A 41 4.83 6.74 -2.33
C GLY A 41 4.12 7.40 -3.51
N GLU A 42 4.45 6.98 -4.74
CA GLU A 42 3.82 7.47 -5.97
C GLU A 42 2.32 7.15 -6.01
N ILE A 43 1.93 5.91 -5.68
CA ILE A 43 0.51 5.50 -5.60
C ILE A 43 -0.25 6.39 -4.61
N THR A 44 0.35 6.68 -3.45
CA THR A 44 -0.25 7.56 -2.44
C THR A 44 -0.46 8.97 -2.99
N ALA A 45 0.54 9.54 -3.67
CA ALA A 45 0.44 10.87 -4.26
C ALA A 45 -0.68 10.94 -5.30
N ARG A 46 -0.72 9.99 -6.24
CA ARG A 46 -1.75 9.91 -7.28
C ARG A 46 -3.16 9.77 -6.73
N ILE A 47 -3.35 8.97 -5.68
CA ILE A 47 -4.66 8.84 -5.03
C ILE A 47 -5.07 10.19 -4.40
N ASN A 48 -4.15 10.89 -3.75
CA ASN A 48 -4.45 12.21 -3.18
C ASN A 48 -4.79 13.23 -4.28
N GLU A 49 -4.08 13.22 -5.41
CA GLU A 49 -4.37 14.15 -6.51
C GLU A 49 -5.72 13.90 -7.18
N ASN A 50 -6.12 12.62 -7.32
CA ASN A 50 -7.29 12.25 -8.12
C ASN A 50 -8.55 11.90 -7.31
N ALA A 51 -8.41 11.56 -6.03
CA ALA A 51 -9.50 10.99 -5.23
C ALA A 51 -9.48 11.37 -3.74
N PHE A 52 -8.77 12.43 -3.33
CA PHE A 52 -8.67 12.83 -1.91
C PHE A 52 -10.02 13.06 -1.24
N GLU A 53 -10.99 13.65 -1.94
CA GLU A 53 -12.32 13.94 -1.38
C GLU A 53 -13.13 12.69 -1.01
N TRP A 54 -12.72 11.51 -1.46
CA TRP A 54 -13.36 10.22 -1.16
C TRP A 54 -12.69 9.46 -0.01
N LEU A 55 -11.60 9.98 0.58
CA LEU A 55 -10.88 9.30 1.65
C LEU A 55 -11.49 9.61 3.03
N ASP A 56 -11.97 8.58 3.72
CA ASP A 56 -12.48 8.65 5.10
C ASP A 56 -11.38 8.46 6.15
N ALA A 57 -10.16 8.07 5.72
CA ALA A 57 -9.02 7.78 6.59
C ALA A 57 -7.70 8.04 5.85
N PRO A 58 -6.57 8.25 6.55
CA PRO A 58 -5.28 8.37 5.89
C PRO A 58 -4.91 7.09 5.15
N ILE A 59 -4.28 7.23 3.99
CA ILE A 59 -3.72 6.09 3.24
C ILE A 59 -2.59 5.49 4.08
N LEU A 60 -2.71 4.20 4.40
CA LEU A 60 -1.66 3.45 5.08
C LEU A 60 -0.84 2.65 4.06
N ARG A 61 0.42 2.38 4.41
CA ARG A 61 1.37 1.63 3.59
C ARG A 61 2.04 0.54 4.42
N VAL A 62 1.92 -0.70 3.96
CA VAL A 62 2.66 -1.87 4.44
C VAL A 62 3.75 -2.15 3.42
N THR A 63 5.00 -2.03 3.85
CA THR A 63 6.19 -2.07 3.00
C THR A 63 7.28 -2.87 3.68
N ALA A 64 8.37 -3.19 2.98
CA ALA A 64 9.57 -3.63 3.65
C ALA A 64 10.15 -2.51 4.55
N ALA A 65 10.96 -2.92 5.53
CA ALA A 65 11.75 -1.99 6.33
C ALA A 65 12.80 -1.27 5.46
N ASP A 66 13.11 -0.01 5.79
CA ASP A 66 14.11 0.81 5.06
C ASP A 66 15.54 0.38 5.39
N VAL A 67 15.89 -0.86 5.01
CA VAL A 67 17.20 -1.49 5.20
C VAL A 67 17.56 -2.31 3.96
N PRO A 68 18.86 -2.54 3.69
CA PRO A 68 19.26 -3.50 2.66
C PRO A 68 18.69 -4.89 2.94
N LEU A 69 18.21 -5.57 1.89
CA LEU A 69 17.63 -6.90 2.02
C LEU A 69 18.69 -7.90 2.54
N PRO A 70 18.46 -8.55 3.69
CA PRO A 70 19.41 -9.49 4.27
C PRO A 70 19.32 -10.86 3.58
N TYR A 71 20.46 -11.56 3.46
CA TYR A 71 20.51 -12.92 2.90
C TYR A 71 19.93 -14.00 3.85
N SER A 72 19.98 -13.76 5.16
CA SER A 72 19.52 -14.73 6.16
C SER A 72 18.00 -14.87 6.10
N PRO A 73 17.43 -16.08 5.86
CA PRO A 73 15.98 -16.23 5.69
C PRO A 73 15.15 -15.69 6.87
N PRO A 74 15.53 -15.92 8.16
CA PRO A 74 14.79 -15.31 9.28
C PRO A 74 14.83 -13.78 9.31
N LEU A 75 15.87 -13.15 8.75
CA LEU A 75 15.95 -11.70 8.65
C LEU A 75 15.23 -11.17 7.40
N GLU A 76 15.21 -11.93 6.32
CA GLU A 76 14.44 -11.61 5.11
C GLU A 76 12.95 -11.59 5.44
N ASP A 77 12.44 -12.63 6.10
CA ASP A 77 11.05 -12.72 6.59
C ASP A 77 10.68 -11.55 7.51
N TYR A 78 11.64 -11.08 8.32
CA TYR A 78 11.43 -9.95 9.23
C TYR A 78 11.40 -8.61 8.50
N VAL A 79 12.16 -8.47 7.42
CA VAL A 79 12.25 -7.21 6.64
C VAL A 79 11.10 -7.09 5.64
N LEU A 80 10.70 -8.20 5.01
CA LEU A 80 9.63 -8.24 4.03
C LEU A 80 8.24 -8.19 4.69
N PRO A 81 7.26 -7.54 4.06
CA PRO A 81 5.91 -7.46 4.59
C PRO A 81 5.24 -8.84 4.65
N GLN A 82 4.75 -9.21 5.83
CA GLN A 82 4.05 -10.46 6.06
C GLN A 82 2.53 -10.28 6.05
N THR A 83 1.80 -11.38 5.87
CA THR A 83 0.33 -11.38 5.95
C THR A 83 -0.19 -10.84 7.29
N SER A 84 0.54 -11.08 8.39
CA SER A 84 0.24 -10.49 9.70
C SER A 84 0.29 -8.97 9.69
N ASP A 85 1.24 -8.37 8.98
CA ASP A 85 1.41 -6.92 8.91
C ASP A 85 0.27 -6.28 8.12
N ILE A 86 -0.17 -6.95 7.04
CA ILE A 86 -1.35 -6.55 6.27
C ILE A 86 -2.61 -6.58 7.16
N VAL A 87 -2.81 -7.64 7.94
CA VAL A 87 -3.96 -7.76 8.86
C VAL A 87 -3.94 -6.67 9.93
N VAL A 88 -2.77 -6.39 10.51
CA VAL A 88 -2.60 -5.30 11.49
C VAL A 88 -2.90 -3.94 10.85
N GLY A 89 -2.37 -3.70 9.65
CA GLY A 89 -2.63 -2.48 8.87
C GLY A 89 -4.11 -2.28 8.54
N LEU A 90 -4.80 -3.34 8.09
CA LEU A 90 -6.23 -3.32 7.80
C LEU A 90 -7.08 -3.04 9.04
N ARG A 91 -6.78 -3.69 10.17
CA ARG A 91 -7.49 -3.44 11.44
C ARG A 91 -7.31 -2.00 11.90
N LYS A 92 -6.08 -1.47 11.82
CA LYS A 92 -5.80 -0.06 12.15
C LYS A 92 -6.57 0.89 11.24
N LEU A 93 -6.58 0.63 9.93
CA LEU A 93 -7.28 1.46 8.95
C LEU A 93 -8.81 1.43 9.14
N ALA A 94 -9.38 0.28 9.48
CA ALA A 94 -10.80 0.12 9.73
C ALA A 94 -11.29 0.82 11.01
N ALA A 95 -10.40 1.10 11.95
CA ALA A 95 -10.72 1.70 13.25
C ALA A 95 -10.67 3.25 13.27
N TYR A 96 -10.22 3.89 12.19
CA TYR A 96 -10.31 5.36 12.02
C TYR A 96 -11.76 5.83 11.95
#